data_AF-A0A7V2RR39-F1
#
_entry.id   AF-A0A7V2RR39-F1
#
_cell.length_a   1.000
_cell.length_b   1.000
_cell.length_c   1.000
_cell.angle_alpha   90.00
_cell.angle_beta   90.00
_cell.angle_gamma   90.00
#
_symmetry.space_group_name_H-M   'P 1'
#
loop_
_entity.id
_entity.type
_entity.pdbx_description
1 polymer ?
#
loop_
_entity_poly.entity_id
_entity_poly.type
_entity_poly.pdbx_seq_one_letter_code
_entity_poly.pdbx_strand_id
1 'polypeptide(L)'
;MNKRRFFVQLTILTFVLTAVVLGLQTLPAFRPHTFFSLISIGFFVLLSIAMFFMAAKAAVSKDKHAFTRLIMLFTLSKMILTAVLVIVYKQVAEPKGLVFVLPFFLIYIAYTVFETMFMTKLGKIKAR
;
A
#
# COMPACT_ATOMS: atom_id res chain seq x y z
N MET A 1 -3.94 12.18 -16.90
CA MET A 1 -4.79 11.17 -16.21
C MET A 1 -5.59 11.84 -15.12
N ASN A 2 -6.87 11.49 -14.92
CA ASN A 2 -7.75 12.23 -14.01
C ASN A 2 -7.49 11.84 -12.53
N LYS A 3 -7.05 12.79 -11.70
CA LYS A 3 -6.83 12.64 -10.25
C LYS A 3 -8.03 11.99 -9.56
N ARG A 4 -9.25 12.33 -10.03
CA ARG A 4 -10.50 11.75 -9.53
C ARG A 4 -10.51 10.22 -9.62
N ARG A 5 -10.03 9.63 -10.72
CA ARG A 5 -10.04 8.17 -10.90
C ARG A 5 -9.10 7.47 -9.92
N PHE A 6 -7.95 8.09 -9.62
CA PHE A 6 -7.03 7.57 -8.62
C PHE A 6 -7.67 7.53 -7.24
N PHE A 7 -8.20 8.66 -6.77
CA PHE A 7 -8.83 8.73 -5.45
C PHE A 7 -10.06 7.84 -5.33
N VAL A 8 -10.90 7.75 -6.36
CA VAL A 8 -12.06 6.83 -6.34
C VAL A 8 -11.61 5.38 -6.22
N GLN A 9 -10.62 4.94 -7.01
CA GLN A 9 -10.14 3.55 -6.94
C GLN A 9 -9.42 3.27 -5.62
N LEU A 10 -8.66 4.23 -5.08
CA LEU A 10 -8.04 4.14 -3.77
C LEU A 10 -9.09 3.99 -2.67
N THR A 11 -10.11 4.87 -2.65
CA THR A 11 -11.19 4.81 -1.66
C THR A 11 -11.96 3.50 -1.74
N ILE A 12 -12.29 3.02 -2.95
CA ILE A 12 -12.96 1.71 -3.12
C ILE A 12 -12.09 0.58 -2.56
N LEU A 13 -10.79 0.56 -2.91
CA LEU A 13 -9.86 -0.45 -2.40
C LEU A 13 -9.75 -0.41 -0.89
N THR A 14 -9.57 0.78 -0.31
CA THR A 14 -9.50 0.99 1.14
C THR A 14 -10.78 0.53 1.82
N PHE A 15 -11.95 0.86 1.27
CA PHE A 15 -13.24 0.44 1.82
C PHE A 15 -13.41 -1.08 1.79
N VAL A 16 -13.10 -1.71 0.64
CA VAL A 16 -13.16 -3.18 0.49
C VAL A 16 -12.21 -3.87 1.47
N LEU A 17 -10.96 -3.43 1.57
CA LEU A 17 -9.99 -4.02 2.49
C LEU A 17 -10.38 -3.82 3.96
N THR A 18 -10.93 -2.65 4.30
CA THR A 18 -11.44 -2.39 5.65
C THR A 18 -12.61 -3.33 5.97
N ALA A 19 -13.56 -3.49 5.04
CA ALA A 19 -14.67 -4.43 5.21
C ALA A 19 -14.18 -5.88 5.37
N VAL A 20 -13.18 -6.30 4.60
CA VAL A 20 -12.56 -7.63 4.74
C VAL A 20 -11.89 -7.82 6.10
N VAL A 21 -11.12 -6.84 6.57
CA VAL A 21 -10.49 -6.88 7.90
C VAL A 21 -11.54 -6.93 9.02
N LEU A 22 -12.61 -6.14 8.90
CA LEU A 22 -13.74 -6.19 9.83
C LEU A 22 -14.51 -7.52 9.73
N GLY A 23 -14.55 -8.17 8.57
CA GLY A 23 -15.09 -9.52 8.44
C GLY A 23 -14.23 -10.55 9.18
N LEU A 24 -12.90 -10.48 9.02
CA LEU A 24 -11.95 -11.37 9.70
C LEU A 24 -11.98 -11.23 11.22
N GLN A 25 -12.40 -10.09 11.76
CA GLN A 25 -12.52 -9.87 13.21
C GLN A 25 -13.58 -10.75 13.89
N THR A 26 -14.49 -11.35 13.12
CA THR A 26 -15.47 -12.31 13.64
C THR A 26 -14.81 -13.58 14.15
N LEU A 27 -13.60 -13.87 13.66
CA LEU A 27 -12.78 -15.00 14.08
C LEU A 27 -11.91 -14.62 15.30
N PRO A 28 -11.92 -15.42 16.40
CA PRO A 28 -11.19 -15.12 17.63
C PRO A 28 -9.68 -14.90 17.44
N ALA A 29 -9.09 -15.58 16.46
CA ALA A 29 -7.66 -15.51 16.16
C ALA A 29 -7.20 -14.15 15.61
N PHE A 30 -8.10 -13.33 15.05
CA PHE A 30 -7.76 -12.05 14.41
C PHE A 30 -8.16 -10.83 15.24
N ARG A 31 -9.07 -10.97 16.20
CA ARG A 31 -9.53 -9.89 17.09
C ARG A 31 -8.42 -9.03 17.71
N PRO A 32 -7.35 -9.59 18.30
CA PRO A 32 -6.29 -8.78 18.91
C PRO A 32 -5.43 -8.01 17.89
N HIS A 33 -5.53 -8.36 16.60
CA HIS A 33 -4.68 -7.83 15.53
C HIS A 33 -5.40 -6.80 14.64
N THR A 34 -6.65 -6.45 14.96
CA THR A 34 -7.45 -5.50 14.18
C THR A 34 -6.79 -4.12 14.11
N PHE A 35 -6.27 -3.62 15.23
CA PHE A 35 -5.62 -2.32 15.28
C PHE A 35 -4.39 -2.26 14.36
N PHE A 36 -3.58 -3.32 14.36
CA PHE A 36 -2.44 -3.46 13.45
C PHE A 36 -2.84 -3.47 11.98
N SER A 37 -3.92 -4.19 11.66
CA SER A 37 -4.47 -4.26 10.29
C SER A 37 -4.96 -2.89 9.82
N LEU A 38 -5.65 -2.13 10.68
CA LEU A 38 -6.12 -0.78 10.38
C LEU A 38 -4.97 0.22 10.20
N ILE A 39 -3.96 0.18 11.07
CA ILE A 39 -2.73 0.99 10.91
C ILE A 39 -2.06 0.66 9.59
N SER A 40 -1.99 -0.63 9.23
CA SER A 40 -1.39 -1.07 7.97
C SER A 40 -2.14 -0.49 6.77
N ILE A 41 -3.48 -0.52 6.78
CA ILE A 41 -4.30 0.12 5.75
C ILE A 41 -3.97 1.61 5.64
N GLY A 42 -3.98 2.33 6.77
CA GLY A 42 -3.65 3.76 6.78
C GLY A 42 -2.25 4.06 6.23
N PHE A 43 -1.26 3.26 6.64
CA PHE A 43 0.10 3.33 6.14
C PHE A 43 0.18 3.17 4.61
N PHE A 44 -0.46 2.15 4.05
CA PHE A 44 -0.44 1.94 2.59
C PHE A 44 -1.24 2.98 1.81
N VAL A 45 -2.33 3.52 2.38
CA VAL A 45 -3.05 4.66 1.79
C VAL A 45 -2.12 5.86 1.66
N LEU A 46 -1.43 6.23 2.74
CA LEU A 46 -0.48 7.35 2.73
C LEU A 46 0.64 7.13 1.72
N LEU A 47 1.20 5.92 1.69
CA LEU A 47 2.27 5.55 0.76
C LEU A 47 1.79 5.62 -0.70
N SER A 48 0.58 5.13 -1.00
CA SER A 48 -0.04 5.23 -2.32
C SER A 48 -0.30 6.68 -2.74
N ILE A 49 -0.75 7.55 -1.83
CA ILE A 49 -0.96 8.97 -2.09
C ILE A 49 0.38 9.67 -2.40
N ALA A 50 1.40 9.43 -1.58
CA ALA A 50 2.74 9.97 -1.80
C ALA A 50 3.29 9.52 -3.16
N MET A 51 3.16 8.22 -3.47
CA MET A 51 3.54 7.66 -4.76
C MET A 51 2.86 8.37 -5.91
N PHE A 52 1.54 8.58 -5.84
CA PHE A 52 0.78 9.22 -6.92
C PHE A 52 1.28 10.63 -7.22
N PHE A 53 1.48 11.46 -6.20
CA PHE A 53 1.96 12.84 -6.40
C PHE A 53 3.38 12.87 -6.96
N MET A 54 4.29 12.06 -6.42
CA MET A 54 5.67 12.06 -6.88
C MET A 54 5.79 11.43 -8.27
N ALA A 55 5.02 10.38 -8.58
CA ALA A 55 4.95 9.77 -9.90
C ALA A 55 4.36 10.73 -10.94
N ALA A 56 3.31 11.49 -10.60
CA ALA A 56 2.75 12.52 -11.47
C ALA A 56 3.78 13.61 -11.80
N LYS A 57 4.57 14.05 -10.80
CA LYS A 57 5.67 15.00 -11.01
C LYS A 57 6.80 14.41 -11.87
N ALA A 58 7.18 13.15 -11.62
CA ALA A 58 8.23 12.46 -12.37
C ALA A 58 7.85 12.17 -13.83
N ALA A 59 6.56 11.96 -14.10
CA ALA A 59 6.04 11.72 -15.45
C ALA A 59 6.24 12.92 -16.40
N VAL A 60 6.13 14.15 -15.88
CA VAL A 60 6.35 15.39 -16.66
C VAL A 60 7.78 15.94 -16.57
N SER A 61 8.67 15.25 -15.84
CA SER A 61 10.07 15.65 -15.71
C SER A 61 10.83 15.44 -17.02
N LYS A 62 11.72 16.39 -17.35
CA LYS A 62 12.65 16.31 -18.50
C LYS A 62 13.60 15.11 -18.41
N ASP A 63 13.90 14.64 -17.19
CA ASP A 63 14.72 13.46 -16.97
C ASP A 63 13.95 12.19 -17.37
N LYS A 64 14.47 11.47 -18.36
CA LYS A 64 13.90 10.22 -18.87
C LYS A 64 13.91 9.10 -17.83
N HIS A 65 14.85 9.11 -16.88
CA HIS A 65 14.98 8.09 -15.84
C HIS A 65 14.25 8.41 -14.54
N ALA A 66 13.78 9.64 -14.35
CA ALA A 66 13.12 10.07 -13.11
C ALA A 66 11.93 9.18 -12.72
N PHE A 67 11.13 8.74 -13.69
CA PHE A 67 9.97 7.88 -13.45
C PHE A 67 10.39 6.48 -12.98
N THR A 68 11.35 5.86 -13.68
CA THR A 68 11.88 4.54 -13.32
C THR A 68 12.59 4.56 -11.97
N ARG A 69 13.39 5.60 -11.70
CA ARG A 69 14.06 5.78 -10.40
C ARG A 69 13.05 5.88 -9.26
N LEU A 70 11.93 6.57 -9.50
CA LEU A 70 10.87 6.69 -8.54
C LEU A 70 10.16 5.36 -8.26
N ILE A 71 9.87 4.58 -9.31
CA ILE A 71 9.31 3.22 -9.13
C ILE A 71 10.24 2.38 -8.26
N MET A 72 11.53 2.32 -8.60
CA MET A 72 12.51 1.55 -7.83
C MET A 72 12.58 2.01 -6.37
N LEU A 73 12.61 3.33 -6.13
CA LEU A 73 12.64 3.91 -4.79
C LEU A 73 11.40 3.49 -3.99
N PHE A 74 10.19 3.58 -4.55
CA PHE A 74 8.96 3.21 -3.86
C PHE A 74 8.89 1.71 -3.58
N THR A 75 9.30 0.86 -4.53
CA THR A 75 9.35 -0.59 -4.32
C THR A 75 10.30 -0.96 -3.19
N LEU A 76 11.54 -0.43 -3.19
CA LEU A 76 12.52 -0.70 -2.14
C LEU A 76 12.08 -0.13 -0.79
N SER A 77 11.63 1.12 -0.76
CA SER A 77 11.18 1.78 0.48
C SER A 77 10.00 1.01 1.08
N LYS A 78 9.05 0.57 0.25
CA LYS A 78 7.93 -0.25 0.72
C LYS A 78 8.41 -1.55 1.35
N MET A 79 9.32 -2.29 0.71
CA MET A 79 9.84 -3.55 1.27
C MET A 79 10.52 -3.36 2.63
N ILE A 80 11.29 -2.27 2.78
CA ILE A 80 11.93 -1.95 4.07
C ILE A 80 10.87 -1.55 5.10
N LEU A 81 9.95 -0.64 4.74
CA LEU A 81 8.92 -0.15 5.65
C LEU A 81 7.97 -1.27 6.10
N THR A 82 7.65 -2.22 5.23
CA THR A 82 6.82 -3.38 5.61
C THR A 82 7.55 -4.28 6.60
N ALA A 83 8.84 -4.55 6.39
CA ALA A 83 9.64 -5.30 7.36
C ALA A 83 9.70 -4.59 8.71
N VAL A 84 9.95 -3.27 8.73
CA VAL A 84 9.95 -2.45 9.94
C VAL A 84 8.60 -2.52 10.65
N LEU A 85 7.49 -2.36 9.92
CA LEU A 85 6.14 -2.34 10.50
C LEU A 85 5.79 -3.69 11.16
N VAL A 86 6.17 -4.82 10.54
CA VAL A 86 5.99 -6.16 11.11
C VAL A 86 6.87 -6.39 12.34
N ILE A 87 8.15 -5.99 12.28
CA ILE A 87 9.10 -6.16 13.39
C ILE A 87 8.66 -5.34 14.61
N VAL A 88 8.31 -4.06 14.40
CA VAL A 88 7.82 -3.18 15.46
C VAL A 88 6.57 -3.76 16.12
N TYR A 89 5.62 -4.26 15.33
CA TYR A 89 4.42 -4.87 15.89
C TYR A 89 4.73 -6.14 16.69
N LYS A 90 5.63 -6.99 16.19
CA LYS A 90 6.04 -8.20 16.90
C LYS A 90 6.69 -7.88 18.26
N GLN A 91 7.48 -6.81 18.34
CA GLN A 91 8.15 -6.40 19.58
C GLN A 91 7.21 -5.73 20.58
N VAL A 92 6.26 -4.90 20.11
CA VAL A 92 5.38 -4.12 20.99
C VAL A 92 4.16 -4.92 21.47
N ALA A 93 3.57 -5.73 20.59
CA ALA A 93 2.32 -6.43 20.88
C ALA A 93 2.50 -7.90 21.27
N GLU A 94 3.73 -8.42 21.20
CA GLU A 94 4.12 -9.81 21.51
C GLU A 94 3.04 -10.84 21.13
N PRO A 95 2.63 -10.89 19.85
CA PRO A 95 1.52 -11.73 19.44
C PRO A 95 1.89 -13.20 19.67
N LYS A 96 0.97 -13.95 20.29
CA LYS A 96 1.14 -15.39 20.60
C LYS A 96 1.36 -16.29 19.37
N GLY A 97 1.17 -15.76 18.16
CA GLY A 97 1.40 -16.46 16.90
C GLY A 97 1.55 -15.51 15.72
N LEU A 98 1.72 -16.06 14.53
CA LEU A 98 1.96 -15.30 13.28
C LEU A 98 0.68 -15.01 12.49
N VAL A 99 -0.50 -15.25 13.08
CA VAL A 99 -1.79 -15.13 12.37
C VAL A 99 -2.05 -13.70 11.89
N PHE A 100 -1.53 -12.68 12.59
CA PHE A 100 -1.60 -11.27 12.19
C PHE A 100 -0.93 -10.96 10.83
N VAL A 101 0.01 -11.81 10.40
CA VAL A 101 0.76 -11.65 9.15
C VAL A 101 -0.17 -11.86 7.95
N LEU A 102 -1.19 -12.71 8.06
CA LEU A 102 -2.13 -13.00 6.96
C LEU A 102 -2.92 -11.77 6.47
N PRO A 103 -3.69 -11.04 7.32
CA PRO A 103 -4.39 -9.84 6.87
C PRO A 103 -3.42 -8.75 6.42
N PHE A 104 -2.24 -8.66 7.05
CA PHE A 104 -1.19 -7.73 6.64
C PHE A 104 -0.69 -8.01 5.21
N PHE A 105 -0.37 -9.27 4.89
CA PHE A 105 0.05 -9.64 3.54
C PHE A 105 -1.04 -9.41 2.51
N LEU A 106 -2.30 -9.69 2.85
CA LEU A 106 -3.43 -9.40 1.97
C LEU A 106 -3.50 -7.91 1.64
N ILE A 107 -3.41 -7.04 2.65
CA ILE A 107 -3.36 -5.58 2.48
C ILE A 107 -2.16 -5.19 1.60
N TYR A 108 -0.96 -5.68 1.92
CA TYR A 108 0.27 -5.39 1.18
C TYR A 108 0.13 -5.75 -0.30
N ILE A 109 -0.33 -6.96 -0.63
CA ILE A 109 -0.49 -7.42 -2.01
C ILE A 109 -1.53 -6.56 -2.73
N ALA A 110 -2.68 -6.32 -2.11
CA ALA A 110 -3.76 -5.55 -2.72
C ALA A 110 -3.33 -4.12 -3.09
N TYR A 111 -2.65 -3.42 -2.18
CA TYR A 111 -2.08 -2.10 -2.47
C TYR A 111 -0.94 -2.16 -3.49
N THR A 112 -0.12 -3.21 -3.46
CA THR A 112 0.99 -3.37 -4.41
C THR A 112 0.49 -3.60 -5.84
N VAL A 113 -0.54 -4.42 -6.02
CA VAL A 113 -1.20 -4.61 -7.32
C VAL A 113 -1.80 -3.28 -7.80
N PHE A 114 -2.54 -2.59 -6.93
CA PHE A 114 -3.13 -1.29 -7.24
C PHE A 114 -2.09 -0.26 -7.69
N GLU A 115 -1.01 -0.11 -6.92
CA GLU A 115 0.07 0.83 -7.23
C GLU A 115 0.78 0.48 -8.55
N THR A 116 1.07 -0.81 -8.77
CA THR A 116 1.71 -1.29 -10.00
C THR A 116 0.83 -1.01 -11.23
N MET A 117 -0.47 -1.25 -11.13
CA MET A 117 -1.43 -0.91 -12.19
C MET A 117 -1.45 0.59 -12.49
N PHE A 118 -1.35 1.43 -11.46
CA PHE A 118 -1.30 2.88 -11.60
C PHE A 118 0.00 3.35 -12.23
N MET A 119 1.15 2.91 -11.72
CA MET A 119 2.46 3.27 -12.24
C MET A 119 2.62 2.84 -13.71
N THR A 120 2.14 1.64 -14.06
CA THR A 120 2.17 1.16 -15.45
C THR A 120 1.36 2.06 -16.38
N LYS A 121 0.19 2.54 -15.94
CA LYS A 121 -0.63 3.49 -16.72
C LYS A 121 0.03 4.85 -16.85
N LEU A 122 0.65 5.37 -15.79
CA LEU A 122 1.38 6.65 -15.80
C LEU A 122 2.60 6.60 -16.71
N GLY A 123 3.38 5.51 -16.68
CA GLY A 123 4.57 5.35 -17.51
C GLY A 123 4.27 5.35 -19.01
N LYS A 124 3.14 4.78 -19.42
CA LYS A 124 2.68 4.79 -20.82
C LYS A 124 2.34 6.19 -21.35
N ILE A 125 2.00 7.14 -20.49
CA ILE A 125 1.72 8.53 -20.91
C ILE A 125 3.01 9.25 -21.33
N LYS A 126 4.16 8.88 -20.77
CA LYS A 126 5.47 9.48 -21.12
C LYS A 126 6.12 8.84 -22.36
N ALA A 127 5.71 7.62 -22.72
CA ALA A 127 6.23 6.90 -23.89
C ALA A 127 5.57 7.33 -25.22
N ARG A 128 4.53 8.18 -25.15
CA ARG A 128 3.95 8.91 -26.28
C ARG A 128 4.34 10.38 -26.18
#